data_AF-A0A821IBR3-F1
#
_entry.id   AF-A0A821IBR3-F1
#
_cell.length_a   1.000
_cell.length_b   1.000
_cell.length_c   1.000
_cell.angle_alpha   90.00
_cell.angle_beta   90.00
_cell.angle_gamma   90.00
#
_symmetry.space_group_name_H-M   'P 1'
#
loop_
_entity.id
_entity.type
_entity.pdbx_description
1 polymer ?
#
loop_
_entity_poly.entity_id
_entity_poly.type
_entity_poly.pdbx_seq_one_letter_code
_entity_poly.pdbx_strand_id
1 'polypeptide(L)'
;KDIPGSVVRSSTIPEELGRIGYLLADKTGTLTQNVMVFKRLYVGSGSYTIENRGQISRLLKQEYAKPTLARYESQESLATSALPFGRKRKIVKITEALRVTETIKALALCHNVTPIVEQSTSASFDTSTKYDDEYHSTSDTPRTSVTSLNTTVGSDVLELLSATAISYQASSPDEIAIVDWTERIGLTLVHRSLKSMTLKLNSTEQLFDYEILQLFPFTPETKRMGIIVRDENTNEII
;
A
#
# COMPACT_ATOMS: atom_id res chain seq x y z
N LYS A 1 37.46 -22.39 7.16
CA LYS A 1 36.74 -21.09 7.18
C LYS A 1 35.33 -21.40 7.63
N ASP A 2 34.97 -21.02 8.85
CA ASP A 2 33.63 -21.25 9.35
C ASP A 2 32.63 -20.32 8.66
N ILE A 3 31.42 -20.82 8.41
CA ILE A 3 30.31 -20.00 7.93
C ILE A 3 29.64 -19.40 9.18
N PRO A 4 29.61 -18.07 9.35
CA PRO A 4 29.03 -17.45 10.53
C PRO A 4 27.57 -17.87 10.75
N GLY A 5 27.22 -18.24 11.98
CA GLY A 5 25.87 -18.71 12.32
C GLY A 5 25.54 -20.16 11.92
N SER A 6 26.42 -20.86 11.21
CA SER A 6 26.24 -22.30 10.94
C SER A 6 26.47 -23.13 12.21
N VAL A 7 25.59 -24.10 12.46
CA VAL A 7 25.68 -25.02 13.62
C VAL A 7 25.55 -26.46 13.12
N VAL A 8 26.61 -27.24 13.24
CA VAL A 8 26.60 -28.67 12.89
C VAL A 8 25.74 -29.42 13.91
N ARG A 9 24.64 -30.03 13.44
CA ARG A 9 23.74 -30.84 14.28
C ARG A 9 24.06 -32.33 14.29
N SER A 10 24.84 -32.81 13.31
CA SER A 10 25.34 -34.18 13.25
C SER A 10 26.76 -34.20 12.68
N SER A 11 27.68 -34.87 13.37
CA SER A 11 29.10 -34.99 13.00
C SER A 11 29.43 -36.23 12.16
N THR A 12 28.46 -37.11 11.91
CA THR A 12 28.69 -38.41 11.22
C THR A 12 28.55 -38.36 9.70
N ILE A 13 27.99 -37.29 9.15
CA ILE A 13 27.71 -37.10 7.71
C ILE A 13 28.66 -36.19 6.88
N PRO A 14 29.77 -35.59 7.39
CA PRO A 14 30.62 -34.69 6.58
C PRO A 14 31.13 -35.27 5.25
N GLU A 15 31.45 -36.56 5.18
CA GLU A 15 31.93 -37.19 3.94
C GLU A 15 30.83 -37.28 2.87
N GLU A 16 29.59 -37.55 3.28
CA GLU A 16 28.43 -37.63 2.38
C GLU A 16 28.02 -36.25 1.84
N LEU A 17 28.23 -35.19 2.63
CA LEU A 17 28.08 -33.81 2.15
C LEU A 17 29.06 -33.47 1.00
N GLY A 18 30.21 -34.16 0.93
CA GLY A 18 31.16 -34.06 -0.17
C GLY A 18 30.77 -34.82 -1.44
N ARG A 19 29.68 -35.63 -1.40
CA ARG A 19 29.25 -36.54 -2.48
C ARG A 19 27.83 -36.24 -3.00
N ILE A 20 27.27 -35.07 -2.69
CA ILE A 20 25.91 -34.69 -3.07
C ILE A 20 25.74 -34.66 -4.59
N GLY A 21 24.95 -35.59 -5.13
CA GLY A 21 24.58 -35.64 -6.55
C GLY A 21 23.29 -34.90 -6.90
N TYR A 22 22.42 -34.62 -5.92
CA TYR A 22 21.14 -33.94 -6.09
C TYR A 22 20.89 -32.96 -4.94
N LEU A 23 20.43 -31.75 -5.26
CA LEU A 23 20.00 -30.76 -4.28
C LEU A 23 18.47 -30.58 -4.37
N LEU A 24 17.80 -30.79 -3.25
CA LEU A 24 16.38 -30.45 -3.06
C LEU A 24 16.33 -29.20 -2.18
N ALA A 25 15.60 -28.18 -2.61
CA ALA A 25 15.45 -26.92 -1.89
C ALA A 25 13.98 -26.48 -1.88
N ASP A 26 13.51 -25.98 -0.75
CA ASP A 26 12.21 -25.30 -0.66
C ASP A 26 12.31 -23.89 -1.27
N LYS A 27 11.20 -23.39 -1.82
CA LYS A 27 11.12 -22.05 -2.39
C LYS A 27 11.02 -20.98 -1.30
N THR A 28 10.08 -21.13 -0.37
CA THR A 28 9.71 -20.05 0.56
C THR A 28 10.53 -20.14 1.84
N GLY A 29 11.11 -19.03 2.30
CA GLY A 29 11.98 -19.00 3.49
C GLY A 29 13.39 -19.58 3.28
N THR A 30 13.63 -20.31 2.18
CA THR A 30 14.96 -20.80 1.78
C THR A 30 15.49 -20.05 0.56
N LEU A 31 14.85 -20.17 -0.62
CA LEU A 31 15.25 -19.44 -1.82
C LEU A 31 14.74 -17.99 -1.86
N THR A 32 13.69 -17.68 -1.07
CA THR A 32 13.11 -16.33 -0.99
C THR A 32 12.90 -15.88 0.45
N GLN A 33 13.10 -14.58 0.71
CA GLN A 33 12.99 -13.98 2.05
C GLN A 33 11.55 -13.68 2.49
N ASN A 34 10.53 -14.10 1.72
CA ASN A 34 9.12 -13.73 1.92
C ASN A 34 8.85 -12.20 1.98
N VAL A 35 9.71 -11.41 1.34
CA VAL A 35 9.56 -9.95 1.20
C VAL A 35 9.23 -9.63 -0.26
N MET A 36 8.07 -9.01 -0.48
CA MET A 36 7.64 -8.52 -1.79
C MET A 36 8.00 -7.04 -1.92
N VAL A 37 8.53 -6.64 -3.08
CA VAL A 37 8.94 -5.26 -3.36
C VAL A 37 8.46 -4.89 -4.75
N PHE A 38 7.60 -3.87 -4.86
CA PHE A 38 7.15 -3.37 -6.15
C PHE A 38 8.31 -2.70 -6.89
N LYS A 39 8.74 -3.29 -8.01
CA LYS A 39 9.93 -2.83 -8.74
C LYS A 39 9.63 -1.80 -9.83
N ARG A 40 8.53 -1.95 -10.56
CA ARG A 40 8.23 -1.16 -11.76
C ARG A 40 6.76 -1.24 -12.16
N LEU A 41 6.15 -0.09 -12.41
CA LEU A 41 4.85 0.04 -13.05
C LEU A 41 5.05 0.26 -14.55
N TYR A 42 4.25 -0.37 -15.40
CA TYR A 42 4.19 -0.08 -16.84
C TYR A 42 2.81 0.49 -17.18
N VAL A 43 2.77 1.65 -17.84
CA VAL A 43 1.51 2.30 -18.28
C VAL A 43 1.65 2.71 -19.74
N GLY A 44 0.95 2.00 -20.64
CA GLY A 44 1.15 2.16 -22.07
C GLY A 44 2.59 1.82 -22.47
N SER A 45 3.30 2.78 -23.07
CA SER A 45 4.73 2.68 -23.40
C SER A 45 5.65 3.16 -22.27
N GLY A 46 5.12 3.80 -21.23
CA GLY A 46 5.90 4.33 -20.12
C GLY A 46 6.23 3.25 -19.08
N SER A 47 7.40 3.37 -18.44
CA SER A 47 7.77 2.53 -17.30
C SER A 47 8.28 3.40 -16.16
N TYR A 48 7.80 3.13 -14.95
CA TYR A 48 7.99 3.97 -13.77
C TYR A 48 8.54 3.14 -12.61
N THR A 49 9.71 3.51 -12.11
CA THR A 49 10.32 2.96 -10.89
C THR A 49 10.23 4.00 -9.76
N ILE A 50 10.77 3.67 -8.59
CA ILE A 50 10.95 4.64 -7.50
C ILE A 50 11.81 5.86 -7.90
N GLU A 51 12.70 5.71 -8.90
CA GLU A 51 13.54 6.81 -9.40
C GLU A 51 12.68 7.90 -10.08
N ASN A 52 11.54 7.52 -10.66
CA ASN A 52 10.61 8.44 -11.29
C ASN A 52 9.74 9.23 -10.28
N ARG A 53 9.90 9.05 -8.96
CA ARG A 53 9.04 9.67 -7.92
C ARG A 53 8.83 11.18 -8.10
N GLY A 54 9.87 11.94 -8.50
CA GLY A 54 9.77 13.39 -8.69
C GLY A 54 8.87 13.78 -9.87
N GLN A 55 8.92 13.01 -10.96
CA GLN A 55 8.01 13.18 -12.10
C GLN A 55 6.58 12.81 -11.70
N ILE A 56 6.41 11.65 -11.05
CA ILE A 56 5.10 11.13 -10.65
C ILE A 56 4.41 12.07 -9.66
N SER A 57 5.11 12.49 -8.60
CA SER A 57 4.59 13.41 -7.59
C SER A 57 4.13 14.74 -8.21
N ARG A 58 4.86 15.26 -9.22
CA ARG A 58 4.42 16.45 -9.97
C ARG A 58 3.15 16.20 -10.79
N LEU A 59 3.02 15.04 -11.44
CA LEU A 59 1.80 14.67 -12.18
C LEU A 59 0.61 14.53 -11.24
N LEU A 60 0.77 13.83 -10.11
CA LEU A 60 -0.25 13.72 -9.07
C LEU A 60 -0.67 15.11 -8.58
N LYS A 61 0.29 15.99 -8.22
CA LYS A 61 0.01 17.37 -7.81
C LYS A 61 -0.77 18.17 -8.86
N GLN A 62 -0.48 17.99 -10.14
CA GLN A 62 -1.18 18.67 -11.23
C GLN A 62 -2.60 18.15 -11.44
N GLU A 63 -2.83 16.84 -11.34
CA GLU A 63 -4.15 16.25 -11.54
C GLU A 63 -5.08 16.49 -10.34
N TYR A 64 -4.58 16.34 -9.11
CA TYR A 64 -5.36 16.60 -7.89
C TYR A 64 -5.59 18.10 -7.60
N ALA A 65 -4.83 19.01 -8.21
CA ALA A 65 -5.07 20.45 -8.12
C ALA A 65 -6.13 20.97 -9.12
N LYS A 66 -6.64 20.13 -10.03
CA LYS A 66 -7.70 20.54 -10.96
C LYS A 66 -9.02 20.69 -10.18
N PRO A 67 -9.75 21.82 -10.30
CA PRO A 67 -11.07 21.93 -9.71
C PRO A 67 -12.01 20.87 -10.33
N THR A 68 -12.89 20.30 -9.51
CA THR A 68 -13.82 19.21 -9.87
C THR A 68 -14.52 19.41 -11.22
N LEU A 69 -14.95 20.63 -11.51
CA LEU A 69 -15.63 21.01 -12.76
C LEU A 69 -14.75 20.82 -14.02
N ALA A 70 -13.43 21.02 -13.91
CA ALA A 70 -12.48 20.81 -15.01
C ALA A 70 -12.17 19.32 -15.26
N ARG A 71 -12.32 18.45 -14.24
CA ARG A 71 -12.31 16.99 -14.44
C ARG A 71 -13.52 16.57 -15.27
N TYR A 72 -14.69 17.12 -14.96
CA TYR A 72 -15.90 16.96 -15.77
C TYR A 72 -15.71 17.46 -17.22
N GLU A 73 -15.26 18.69 -17.46
CA GLU A 73 -15.03 19.19 -18.84
C GLU A 73 -14.04 18.33 -19.65
N SER A 74 -13.01 17.79 -19.00
CA SER A 74 -12.04 16.87 -19.64
C SER A 74 -12.51 15.41 -19.73
N GLN A 75 -13.58 15.02 -19.04
CA GLN A 75 -14.27 13.72 -19.17
C GLN A 75 -15.50 13.75 -20.08
N GLU A 76 -16.11 14.92 -20.35
CA GLU A 76 -17.44 15.08 -20.96
C GLU A 76 -17.51 14.76 -22.47
N SER A 77 -16.75 13.76 -22.90
CA SER A 77 -16.39 13.61 -24.28
C SER A 77 -16.04 12.17 -24.69
N LEU A 78 -16.63 11.09 -24.15
CA LEU A 78 -16.22 9.72 -24.58
C LEU A 78 -17.17 9.00 -25.55
N ALA A 79 -16.68 8.84 -26.79
CA ALA A 79 -17.15 8.06 -27.95
C ALA A 79 -18.24 8.63 -28.90
N THR A 80 -17.85 9.28 -30.00
CA THR A 80 -18.71 9.42 -31.21
C THR A 80 -18.47 8.28 -32.21
N SER A 81 -19.15 7.16 -32.02
CA SER A 81 -19.42 6.18 -33.08
C SER A 81 -20.88 5.73 -33.01
N ALA A 82 -21.52 5.55 -34.17
CA ALA A 82 -22.96 5.76 -34.29
C ALA A 82 -23.84 4.69 -33.63
N LEU A 83 -24.83 5.14 -32.85
CA LEU A 83 -26.08 4.43 -32.58
C LEU A 83 -27.25 5.33 -33.06
N PRO A 84 -28.28 4.78 -33.72
CA PRO A 84 -29.34 5.56 -34.35
C PRO A 84 -30.47 5.97 -33.37
N PHE A 85 -30.13 6.54 -32.21
CA PHE A 85 -31.06 7.36 -31.42
C PHE A 85 -30.29 8.36 -30.55
N GLY A 86 -30.85 9.56 -30.36
CA GLY A 86 -30.07 10.76 -30.04
C GLY A 86 -29.43 10.81 -28.64
N ARG A 87 -28.11 10.64 -28.56
CA ARG A 87 -27.23 11.37 -27.61
C ARG A 87 -25.80 11.43 -28.16
N LYS A 88 -25.31 12.64 -28.48
CA LYS A 88 -23.94 12.86 -28.95
C LYS A 88 -22.97 12.71 -27.78
N ARG A 89 -22.14 11.68 -27.80
CA ARG A 89 -20.92 11.57 -26.96
C ARG A 89 -19.73 11.99 -27.84
N LYS A 90 -18.72 12.73 -27.33
CA LYS A 90 -17.62 13.36 -28.12
C LYS A 90 -16.36 12.43 -28.18
N ILE A 91 -15.10 12.89 -28.27
CA ILE A 91 -13.89 12.03 -28.03
C ILE A 91 -12.83 12.70 -27.10
N VAL A 92 -12.49 12.08 -25.94
CA VAL A 92 -11.46 12.57 -24.97
C VAL A 92 -10.08 12.11 -25.42
N LYS A 93 -9.15 13.05 -25.52
CA LYS A 93 -7.72 12.73 -25.71
C LYS A 93 -7.08 12.37 -24.36
N ILE A 94 -7.27 11.13 -23.92
CA ILE A 94 -6.65 10.60 -22.68
C ILE A 94 -5.12 10.74 -22.81
N THR A 95 -4.53 11.63 -22.01
CA THR A 95 -3.08 11.88 -21.99
C THR A 95 -2.35 10.77 -21.26
N GLU A 96 -1.05 10.61 -21.53
CA GLU A 96 -0.19 9.69 -20.77
C GLU A 96 -0.18 10.04 -19.28
N ALA A 97 -0.08 11.33 -18.95
CA ALA A 97 -0.17 11.86 -17.59
C ALA A 97 -1.41 11.35 -16.85
N LEU A 98 -2.61 11.50 -17.45
CA LEU A 98 -3.86 11.05 -16.85
C LEU A 98 -3.89 9.52 -16.67
N ARG A 99 -3.39 8.74 -17.64
CA ARG A 99 -3.30 7.27 -17.49
C ARG A 99 -2.43 6.88 -16.29
N VAL A 100 -1.30 7.55 -16.12
CA VAL A 100 -0.36 7.28 -15.02
C VAL A 100 -1.02 7.60 -13.68
N THR A 101 -1.63 8.77 -13.52
CA THR A 101 -2.28 9.16 -12.26
C THR A 101 -3.52 8.33 -11.94
N GLU A 102 -4.37 8.00 -12.91
CA GLU A 102 -5.51 7.10 -12.70
C GLU A 102 -5.05 5.68 -12.35
N THR A 103 -3.98 5.18 -12.98
CA THR A 103 -3.41 3.86 -12.62
C THR A 103 -2.87 3.86 -11.19
N ILE A 104 -2.19 4.93 -10.76
CA ILE A 104 -1.69 5.07 -9.39
C ILE A 104 -2.85 5.21 -8.39
N LYS A 105 -3.88 6.00 -8.71
CA LYS A 105 -5.10 6.13 -7.90
C LYS A 105 -5.80 4.78 -7.76
N ALA A 106 -5.92 4.01 -8.84
CA ALA A 106 -6.49 2.66 -8.80
C ALA A 106 -5.67 1.69 -7.92
N LEU A 107 -4.33 1.73 -8.00
CA LEU A 107 -3.45 0.93 -7.12
C LEU A 107 -3.59 1.32 -5.64
N ALA A 108 -3.76 2.61 -5.34
CA ALA A 108 -3.94 3.13 -3.98
C ALA A 108 -5.36 2.94 -3.41
N LEU A 109 -6.33 2.49 -4.21
CA LEU A 109 -7.71 2.23 -3.77
C LEU A 109 -8.06 0.74 -3.79
N CYS A 110 -7.66 0.01 -4.83
CA CYS A 110 -8.01 -1.39 -5.07
C CYS A 110 -7.03 -2.36 -4.40
N HIS A 111 -7.03 -2.35 -3.08
CA HIS A 111 -6.33 -3.32 -2.21
C HIS A 111 -7.19 -3.60 -0.97
N ASN A 112 -6.70 -4.42 -0.03
CA ASN A 112 -7.28 -4.66 1.31
C ASN A 112 -6.35 -4.28 2.46
N VAL A 113 -5.17 -3.72 2.17
CA VAL A 113 -4.23 -3.14 3.16
C VAL A 113 -4.90 -2.13 4.09
N THR A 114 -4.68 -2.28 5.39
CA THR A 114 -5.05 -1.34 6.46
C THR A 114 -3.80 -0.63 6.98
N PRO A 115 -3.80 0.70 7.13
CA PRO A 115 -2.72 1.43 7.79
C PRO A 115 -2.79 1.27 9.32
N ILE A 116 -1.64 1.16 9.96
CA ILE A 116 -1.45 1.14 11.41
C ILE A 116 -0.58 2.35 11.77
N VAL A 117 -1.08 3.18 12.69
CA VAL A 117 -0.36 4.34 13.20
C VAL A 117 0.29 3.94 14.52
N GLU A 118 1.62 3.88 14.57
CA GLU A 118 2.36 3.56 15.79
C GLU A 118 2.35 4.75 16.75
N GLN A 119 1.35 4.82 17.63
CA GLN A 119 1.41 5.76 18.76
C GLN A 119 2.56 5.36 19.68
N SER A 120 3.67 6.10 19.58
CA SER A 120 4.73 6.11 20.58
C SER A 120 4.16 6.68 21.88
N THR A 121 3.54 5.83 22.70
CA THR A 121 3.14 6.18 24.05
C THR A 121 4.40 6.48 24.85
N SER A 122 4.66 7.77 25.06
CA SER A 122 5.67 8.26 26.01
C SER A 122 5.17 7.99 27.43
N ALA A 123 5.08 6.71 27.79
CA ALA A 123 4.80 6.28 29.14
C ALA A 123 6.01 6.68 30.01
N SER A 124 5.83 7.75 30.78
CA SER A 124 6.71 8.13 31.87
C SER A 124 6.73 6.98 32.88
N PHE A 125 7.70 6.07 32.74
CA PHE A 125 7.89 4.99 33.70
C PHE A 125 8.49 5.55 34.98
N ASP A 126 7.70 5.52 36.04
CA ASP A 126 8.03 6.18 37.29
C ASP A 126 9.21 5.49 37.99
N THR A 127 10.11 6.28 38.57
CA THR A 127 11.39 5.76 39.08
C THR A 127 11.23 5.23 40.51
N SER A 128 10.76 3.98 40.67
CA SER A 128 11.07 3.18 41.87
C SER A 128 10.71 1.69 41.75
N THR A 129 11.73 0.83 41.70
CA THR A 129 12.02 -0.17 42.76
C THR A 129 13.25 -1.01 42.37
N LYS A 130 14.12 -1.27 43.35
CA LYS A 130 15.22 -2.24 43.24
C LYS A 130 14.70 -3.62 43.64
N TYR A 131 14.98 -4.67 42.88
CA TYR A 131 15.20 -6.04 43.37
C TYR A 131 16.01 -6.82 42.32
N ASP A 132 16.99 -7.59 42.78
CA ASP A 132 17.85 -8.47 41.99
C ASP A 132 17.31 -9.93 42.04
N ASP A 133 17.43 -10.72 40.96
CA ASP A 133 17.80 -12.17 41.00
C ASP A 133 17.71 -12.90 39.62
N GLU A 134 18.23 -14.14 39.59
CA GLU A 134 18.57 -14.95 38.40
C GLU A 134 17.44 -15.81 37.76
N TYR A 135 17.69 -16.20 36.50
CA TYR A 135 17.41 -17.52 35.87
C TYR A 135 16.11 -17.79 35.03
N HIS A 136 16.36 -18.31 33.82
CA HIS A 136 15.53 -19.08 32.86
C HIS A 136 14.15 -18.63 32.32
N SER A 137 14.17 -18.36 31.00
CA SER A 137 13.43 -19.11 29.96
C SER A 137 11.91 -19.35 30.08
N THR A 138 11.12 -18.45 29.50
CA THR A 138 9.97 -18.82 28.62
C THR A 138 9.78 -17.80 27.51
N SER A 139 9.20 -18.24 26.41
CA SER A 139 8.75 -17.41 25.30
C SER A 139 7.53 -16.57 25.70
N ASP A 140 7.66 -15.26 25.71
CA ASP A 140 6.51 -14.35 25.56
C ASP A 140 6.96 -13.04 24.90
N THR A 141 6.62 -12.88 23.61
CA THR A 141 6.66 -11.59 22.94
C THR A 141 5.57 -10.69 23.56
N PRO A 142 5.88 -9.46 24.02
CA PRO A 142 4.87 -8.58 24.58
C PRO A 142 3.70 -8.39 23.61
N ARG A 143 2.47 -8.67 24.07
CA ARG A 143 1.25 -8.37 23.31
C ARG A 143 1.09 -6.85 23.20
N THR A 144 1.60 -6.27 22.11
CA THR A 144 1.35 -4.86 21.78
C THR A 144 -0.13 -4.65 21.52
N SER A 145 -0.76 -3.77 22.30
CA SER A 145 -2.17 -3.38 22.15
C SER A 145 -2.37 -2.59 20.85
N VAL A 146 -2.69 -3.27 19.76
CA VAL A 146 -3.00 -2.63 18.47
C VAL A 146 -4.37 -1.97 18.51
N THR A 147 -4.40 -0.67 18.79
CA THR A 147 -5.63 0.13 18.75
C THR A 147 -5.93 0.59 17.32
N SER A 148 -6.89 -0.04 16.67
CA SER A 148 -7.46 0.48 15.42
C SER A 148 -8.23 1.78 15.69
N LEU A 149 -7.74 2.91 15.19
CA LEU A 149 -8.35 4.22 15.38
C LEU A 149 -9.60 4.41 14.49
N ASN A 150 -10.75 3.98 15.00
CA ASN A 150 -12.06 4.34 14.46
C ASN A 150 -12.54 5.69 15.04
N THR A 151 -12.00 6.82 14.56
CA THR A 151 -12.45 8.15 15.00
C THR A 151 -12.54 9.12 13.81
N THR A 152 -13.62 9.91 13.78
CA THR A 152 -13.90 10.95 12.78
C THR A 152 -12.74 11.93 12.66
N VAL A 153 -12.32 12.22 11.43
CA VAL A 153 -11.12 13.02 11.14
C VAL A 153 -11.32 14.49 11.54
N GLY A 154 -10.61 14.92 12.58
CA GLY A 154 -10.49 16.33 13.00
C GLY A 154 -9.16 16.95 12.54
N SER A 155 -9.08 18.28 12.56
CA SER A 155 -7.89 19.07 12.18
C SER A 155 -6.60 18.59 12.86
N ASP A 156 -6.70 18.22 14.12
CA ASP A 156 -5.57 17.98 15.02
C ASP A 156 -4.86 16.64 14.72
N VAL A 157 -5.48 15.79 13.90
CA VAL A 157 -4.90 14.49 13.48
C VAL A 157 -3.86 14.67 12.37
N LEU A 158 -3.99 15.71 11.54
CA LEU A 158 -3.12 15.90 10.37
C LEU A 158 -1.66 16.21 10.76
N GLU A 159 -1.46 16.95 11.85
CA GLU A 159 -0.13 17.28 12.38
C GLU A 159 0.58 16.04 12.95
N LEU A 160 -0.16 15.16 13.64
CA LEU A 160 0.34 13.86 14.12
C LEU A 160 0.70 12.92 12.96
N LEU A 161 -0.11 12.86 11.91
CA LEU A 161 0.15 12.06 10.69
C LEU A 161 1.33 12.57 9.84
N SER A 162 1.91 13.73 10.17
CA SER A 162 3.18 14.18 9.57
C SER A 162 4.42 13.69 10.34
N ALA A 163 4.25 13.25 11.59
CA ALA A 163 5.36 12.89 12.49
C ALA A 163 5.39 11.40 12.87
N THR A 164 4.28 10.68 12.70
CA THR A 164 4.17 9.25 13.04
C THR A 164 4.44 8.33 11.85
N ALA A 165 5.23 7.28 12.06
CA ALA A 165 5.42 6.23 11.06
C ALA A 165 4.12 5.43 10.86
N ILE A 166 3.71 5.27 9.61
CA ILE A 166 2.61 4.40 9.22
C ILE A 166 3.22 3.04 8.84
N SER A 167 2.72 1.96 9.43
CA SER A 167 2.98 0.60 8.98
C SER A 167 1.74 0.01 8.31
N TYR A 168 1.91 -0.99 7.45
CA TYR A 168 0.84 -1.55 6.62
C TYR A 168 0.60 -3.01 6.92
N GLN A 169 -0.67 -3.39 7.12
CA GLN A 169 -1.08 -4.77 7.36
C GLN A 169 -2.09 -5.23 6.30
N ALA A 170 -1.86 -6.42 5.73
CA ALA A 170 -2.79 -7.11 4.86
C ALA A 170 -2.56 -8.63 4.94
N SER A 171 -3.52 -9.42 4.43
CA SER A 171 -3.35 -10.87 4.27
C SER A 171 -2.42 -11.26 3.13
N SER A 172 -2.08 -10.33 2.22
CA SER A 172 -1.18 -10.54 1.08
C SER A 172 0.00 -9.57 1.11
N PRO A 173 1.26 -10.05 1.04
CA PRO A 173 2.43 -9.17 0.98
C PRO A 173 2.53 -8.43 -0.35
N ASP A 174 1.88 -8.91 -1.42
CA ASP A 174 1.85 -8.23 -2.71
C ASP A 174 1.07 -6.91 -2.64
N GLU A 175 -0.05 -6.89 -1.90
CA GLU A 175 -0.84 -5.68 -1.68
C GLU A 175 -0.08 -4.66 -0.82
N ILE A 176 0.62 -5.12 0.23
CA ILE A 176 1.49 -4.27 1.05
C ILE A 176 2.57 -3.61 0.18
N ALA A 177 3.22 -4.38 -0.70
CA ALA A 177 4.24 -3.87 -1.61
C ALA A 177 3.70 -2.83 -2.61
N ILE A 178 2.43 -2.93 -3.02
CA ILE A 178 1.77 -1.92 -3.85
C ILE A 178 1.56 -0.62 -3.06
N VAL A 179 1.02 -0.70 -1.83
CA VAL A 179 0.69 0.49 -1.02
C VAL A 179 1.95 1.21 -0.52
N ASP A 180 2.97 0.46 -0.10
CA ASP A 180 4.31 0.98 0.21
C ASP A 180 4.91 1.72 -1.01
N TRP A 181 4.68 1.23 -2.23
CA TRP A 181 5.13 1.93 -3.43
C TRP A 181 4.33 3.19 -3.72
N THR A 182 2.99 3.18 -3.56
CA THR A 182 2.17 4.38 -3.76
C THR A 182 2.51 5.50 -2.77
N GLU A 183 2.77 5.17 -1.50
CA GLU A 183 3.29 6.13 -0.52
C GLU A 183 4.60 6.78 -1.01
N ARG A 184 5.58 5.96 -1.40
CA ARG A 184 6.92 6.43 -1.78
C ARG A 184 6.96 7.29 -3.05
N ILE A 185 5.94 7.21 -3.91
CA ILE A 185 5.77 8.12 -5.06
C ILE A 185 4.91 9.36 -4.75
N GLY A 186 4.32 9.43 -3.55
CA GLY A 186 3.67 10.61 -3.00
C GLY A 186 2.15 10.51 -2.75
N LEU A 187 1.55 9.32 -2.79
CA LEU A 187 0.13 9.09 -2.51
C LEU A 187 -0.04 8.03 -1.41
N THR A 188 -0.16 8.49 -0.17
CA THR A 188 -0.15 7.65 1.03
C THR A 188 -1.57 7.24 1.44
N LEU A 189 -1.77 5.97 1.78
CA LEU A 189 -2.97 5.50 2.46
C LEU A 189 -2.86 5.86 3.95
N VAL A 190 -3.72 6.75 4.45
CA VAL A 190 -3.70 7.19 5.86
C VAL A 190 -4.84 6.61 6.69
N HIS A 191 -5.96 6.22 6.07
CA HIS A 191 -7.06 5.55 6.75
C HIS A 191 -7.77 4.54 5.82
N ARG A 192 -8.21 3.42 6.39
CA ARG A 192 -9.11 2.46 5.74
C ARG A 192 -10.04 1.82 6.78
N SER A 193 -11.33 1.79 6.45
CA SER A 193 -12.36 1.03 7.15
C SER A 193 -13.08 0.08 6.18
N LEU A 194 -14.15 -0.58 6.63
CA LEU A 194 -15.04 -1.37 5.75
C LEU A 194 -15.88 -0.51 4.78
N LYS A 195 -16.02 0.80 5.06
CA LYS A 195 -16.89 1.72 4.31
C LYS A 195 -16.20 2.97 3.80
N SER A 196 -14.94 3.20 4.15
CA SER A 196 -14.23 4.41 3.76
C SER A 196 -12.73 4.21 3.61
N MET A 197 -12.10 5.02 2.76
CA MET A 197 -10.65 5.14 2.62
C MET A 197 -10.27 6.62 2.55
N THR A 198 -9.11 6.96 3.07
CA THR A 198 -8.54 8.31 2.94
C THR A 198 -7.14 8.21 2.37
N LEU A 199 -6.91 8.91 1.25
CA LEU A 199 -5.60 9.07 0.64
C LEU A 199 -5.04 10.46 0.92
N LYS A 200 -3.75 10.54 1.24
CA LYS A 200 -3.01 11.79 1.44
C LYS A 200 -2.06 12.04 0.27
N LEU A 201 -2.11 13.23 -0.31
CA LEU A 201 -1.14 13.68 -1.31
C LEU A 201 0.03 14.40 -0.62
N ASN A 202 1.17 13.72 -0.47
CA ASN A 202 2.34 14.18 0.30
C ASN A 202 2.99 15.46 -0.26
N SER A 203 2.58 15.92 -1.44
CA SER A 203 3.09 17.17 -2.05
C SER A 203 2.29 18.42 -1.67
N THR A 204 1.16 18.23 -0.98
CA THR A 204 0.23 19.29 -0.53
C THR A 204 -0.37 19.02 0.85
N GLU A 205 -0.12 17.85 1.46
CA GLU A 205 -0.80 17.33 2.66
C GLU A 205 -2.34 17.27 2.56
N GLN A 206 -2.88 17.35 1.34
CA GLN A 206 -4.32 17.31 1.10
C GLN A 206 -4.85 15.88 1.22
N LEU A 207 -5.97 15.74 1.94
CA LEU A 207 -6.71 14.49 2.09
C LEU A 207 -7.80 14.35 1.01
N PHE A 208 -8.03 13.11 0.59
CA PHE A 208 -9.07 12.71 -0.35
C PHE A 208 -9.81 11.51 0.22
N ASP A 209 -11.06 11.74 0.62
CA ASP A 209 -11.93 10.74 1.22
C ASP A 209 -12.79 10.03 0.18
N TYR A 210 -12.96 8.73 0.39
CA TYR A 210 -13.63 7.80 -0.51
C TYR A 210 -14.60 6.91 0.27
N GLU A 211 -15.89 6.93 -0.07
CA GLU A 211 -16.87 5.95 0.40
C GLU A 211 -16.71 4.65 -0.38
N ILE A 212 -16.51 3.51 0.31
CA ILE A 212 -16.48 2.18 -0.33
C ILE A 212 -17.92 1.72 -0.53
N LEU A 213 -18.37 1.71 -1.79
CA LEU A 213 -19.73 1.28 -2.16
C LEU A 213 -19.83 -0.24 -2.29
N GLN A 214 -18.80 -0.89 -2.85
CA GLN A 214 -18.75 -2.34 -3.02
C GLN A 214 -17.29 -2.83 -3.07
N LEU A 215 -17.01 -3.94 -2.41
CA LEU A 215 -15.74 -4.66 -2.54
C LEU A 215 -15.98 -6.00 -3.26
N PHE A 216 -15.12 -6.34 -4.20
CA PHE A 216 -15.05 -7.64 -4.86
C PHE A 216 -13.73 -8.30 -4.44
N PRO A 217 -13.74 -9.18 -3.41
CA PRO A 217 -12.52 -9.78 -2.91
C PRO A 217 -11.87 -10.69 -3.95
N PHE A 218 -10.55 -10.88 -3.84
CA PHE A 218 -9.82 -11.84 -4.68
C PHE A 218 -10.38 -13.25 -4.51
N THR A 219 -10.66 -13.94 -5.62
CA THR A 219 -10.94 -15.38 -5.62
C THR A 219 -9.97 -16.13 -6.56
N PRO A 220 -9.53 -17.36 -6.23
CA PRO A 220 -8.63 -18.14 -7.09
C PRO A 220 -9.18 -18.42 -8.50
N GLU A 221 -10.50 -18.47 -8.64
CA GLU A 221 -11.22 -18.77 -9.88
C GLU A 221 -11.22 -17.55 -10.82
N THR A 222 -11.49 -16.37 -10.28
CA THR A 222 -11.54 -15.11 -11.04
C THR A 222 -10.15 -14.51 -11.26
N LYS A 223 -9.22 -14.76 -10.34
CA LYS A 223 -7.86 -14.20 -10.27
C LYS A 223 -7.87 -12.66 -10.31
N ARG A 224 -8.92 -12.05 -9.78
CA ARG A 224 -9.18 -10.61 -9.83
C ARG A 224 -9.72 -10.13 -8.50
N MET A 225 -9.34 -8.91 -8.17
CA MET A 225 -9.95 -8.08 -7.13
C MET A 225 -10.62 -6.89 -7.82
N GLY A 226 -11.63 -6.31 -7.19
CA GLY A 226 -12.20 -5.04 -7.59
C GLY A 226 -12.74 -4.26 -6.39
N ILE A 227 -12.91 -2.97 -6.56
CA ILE A 227 -13.58 -2.09 -5.61
C ILE A 227 -14.42 -1.09 -6.43
N ILE A 228 -15.53 -0.64 -5.88
CA ILE A 228 -16.29 0.52 -6.36
C ILE A 228 -16.29 1.52 -5.21
N VAL A 229 -15.84 2.74 -5.48
CA VAL A 229 -15.82 3.83 -4.49
C VAL A 229 -16.54 5.07 -5.00
N ARG A 230 -16.98 5.93 -4.09
CA ARG A 230 -17.38 7.31 -4.39
C ARG A 230 -16.35 8.27 -3.81
N ASP A 231 -15.80 9.15 -4.63
CA ASP A 231 -14.93 10.25 -4.21
C ASP A 231 -15.81 11.32 -3.54
N GLU A 232 -15.65 11.57 -2.23
CA GLU A 232 -16.59 12.42 -1.48
C GLU A 232 -16.53 13.90 -1.89
N ASN A 233 -15.38 14.35 -2.40
CA ASN A 233 -15.17 15.72 -2.88
C ASN A 233 -15.82 15.98 -4.24
N THR A 234 -15.96 14.95 -5.09
CA THR A 234 -16.46 15.10 -6.46
C THR A 234 -17.83 14.46 -6.69
N ASN A 235 -18.26 13.57 -5.78
CA ASN A 235 -19.39 12.64 -5.94
C ASN A 235 -19.25 11.67 -7.15
N GLU A 236 -18.06 11.57 -7.74
CA GLU A 236 -17.75 10.63 -8.82
C GLU A 236 -17.70 9.20 -8.29
N ILE A 237 -18.30 8.26 -9.02
CA ILE A 237 -18.20 6.82 -8.74
C ILE A 237 -17.10 6.24 -9.64
N ILE A 238 -16.17 5.50 -9.03
CA ILE A 238 -14.95 4.94 -9.62
C ILE A 238 -14.96 3.42 -9.42
#